data_AF-A0A951BGD8-F1
#
_entry.id   AF-A0A951BGD8-F1
#
_cell.length_a   1.000
_cell.length_b   1.000
_cell.length_c   1.000
_cell.angle_alpha   90.00
_cell.angle_beta   90.00
_cell.angle_gamma   90.00
#
_symmetry.space_group_name_H-M   'P 1'
#
loop_
_entity.id
_entity.type
_entity.pdbx_description
1 polymer ?
#
loop_
_entity_poly.entity_id
_entity_poly.type
_entity_poly.pdbx_seq_one_letter_code
_entity_poly.pdbx_strand_id
1 'polypeptide(L)'
;MAGQVSPANFRFLFRQDRGTIDRSTWAAGTLILIGAFAVLLVTQAALNRTGYLAKVGLTGLFVMATMLLATCYYFLSAKRFRDRGRPAVLALALPAVGFVDAALHFLQPPTGGIFPLWLATLADVVLAAVTLWNLVELGFMPGEVPAPAGPND
;
A
#
# COMPACT_ATOMS: atom_id res chain seq x y z
N MET A 1 -3.09 -1.39 23.39
CA MET A 1 -4.55 -1.41 23.55
C MET A 1 -5.16 -1.66 22.18
N ALA A 2 -5.70 -2.85 21.95
CA ALA A 2 -6.37 -3.19 20.69
C ALA A 2 -7.75 -2.52 20.67
N GLY A 3 -7.78 -1.23 20.34
CA GLY A 3 -9.01 -0.47 20.18
C GLY A 3 -9.81 -1.03 19.01
N GLN A 4 -11.09 -1.31 19.25
CA GLN A 4 -12.03 -1.63 18.19
C GLN A 4 -11.94 -0.56 17.08
N VAL A 5 -11.79 -0.98 15.84
CA VAL A 5 -11.80 -0.09 14.68
C VAL A 5 -13.23 0.46 14.55
N SER A 6 -13.51 1.60 15.17
CA SER A 6 -14.80 2.27 15.00
C SER A 6 -14.94 2.74 13.54
N PRO A 7 -16.17 2.86 12.99
CA PRO A 7 -16.38 3.37 11.63
C PRO A 7 -15.77 4.77 11.42
N ALA A 8 -15.76 5.61 12.46
CA ALA A 8 -15.13 6.91 12.46
C ALA A 8 -13.60 6.80 12.36
N ASN A 9 -12.97 5.90 13.13
CA ASN A 9 -11.53 5.64 13.07
C ASN A 9 -11.12 5.07 11.71
N PHE A 10 -11.91 4.14 11.13
CA PHE A 10 -11.64 3.59 9.81
C PHE A 10 -11.66 4.67 8.73
N ARG A 11 -12.70 5.52 8.73
CA ARG A 11 -12.84 6.62 7.78
C ARG A 11 -11.69 7.64 7.92
N PHE A 12 -11.30 7.97 9.16
CA PHE A 12 -10.15 8.83 9.40
C PHE A 12 -8.88 8.21 8.83
N LEU A 13 -8.59 6.95 9.15
CA LEU A 13 -7.34 6.30 8.75
C LEU A 13 -7.22 6.12 7.23
N PHE A 14 -8.25 5.61 6.56
CA PHE A 14 -8.14 5.12 5.18
C PHE A 14 -8.85 5.96 4.13
N ARG A 15 -9.60 7.01 4.51
CA ARG A 15 -10.39 7.80 3.55
C ARG A 15 -10.17 9.31 3.65
N GLN A 16 -9.68 9.80 4.78
CA GLN A 16 -9.37 11.21 4.96
C GLN A 16 -7.88 11.44 4.79
N ASP A 17 -7.51 12.50 4.09
CA ASP A 17 -6.12 12.88 3.95
C ASP A 17 -5.64 13.73 5.12
N ARG A 18 -6.50 14.42 5.88
CA ARG A 18 -6.09 15.35 6.95
C ARG A 18 -5.59 14.65 8.22
N GLY A 19 -4.76 15.37 8.98
CA GLY A 19 -4.25 14.96 10.29
C GLY A 19 -2.87 14.31 10.26
N THR A 20 -2.42 13.93 11.44
CA THR A 20 -1.17 13.21 11.73
C THR A 20 -1.50 11.92 12.49
N ILE A 21 -0.61 10.93 12.38
CA ILE A 21 -0.70 9.68 13.15
C ILE A 21 0.68 9.30 13.67
N ASP A 22 0.72 8.63 14.82
CA ASP A 22 1.94 8.11 15.41
C ASP A 22 2.40 6.82 14.69
N ARG A 23 3.61 6.36 15.04
CA ARG A 23 4.20 5.16 14.44
C ARG A 23 3.36 3.90 14.69
N SER A 24 2.75 3.77 15.87
CA SER A 24 2.06 2.53 16.25
C SER A 24 0.74 2.39 15.52
N THR A 25 0.01 3.49 15.34
CA THR A 25 -1.19 3.55 14.49
C THR A 25 -0.85 3.28 13.02
N TRP A 26 0.25 3.85 12.51
CA TRP A 26 0.71 3.55 11.16
C TRP A 26 1.04 2.07 10.98
N ALA A 27 1.82 1.46 11.89
CA ALA A 27 2.18 0.05 11.81
C ALA A 27 0.95 -0.86 11.87
N ALA A 28 0.00 -0.58 12.77
CA ALA A 28 -1.25 -1.33 12.86
C ALA A 28 -2.09 -1.21 11.58
N GLY A 29 -2.23 0.00 11.01
CA GLY A 29 -2.93 0.22 9.75
C GLY A 29 -2.26 -0.50 8.57
N THR A 30 -0.93 -0.46 8.49
CA THR A 30 -0.16 -1.16 7.46
C THR A 30 -0.32 -2.67 7.58
N LEU A 31 -0.31 -3.23 8.78
CA LEU A 31 -0.56 -4.67 9.00
C LEU A 31 -1.97 -5.09 8.55
N ILE A 32 -2.98 -4.27 8.80
CA ILE A 32 -4.34 -4.53 8.30
C ILE A 32 -4.37 -4.57 6.77
N LEU A 33 -3.70 -3.62 6.11
CA LEU A 33 -3.62 -3.57 4.64
C LEU A 33 -2.83 -4.74 4.06
N ILE A 34 -1.72 -5.12 4.69
CA ILE A 34 -0.94 -6.32 4.31
C ILE A 34 -1.81 -7.57 4.42
N GLY A 35 -2.57 -7.71 5.52
CA GLY A 35 -3.50 -8.83 5.70
C GLY A 35 -4.57 -8.88 4.60
N ALA A 36 -5.19 -7.74 4.30
CA ALA A 36 -6.17 -7.65 3.22
C ALA A 36 -5.57 -8.00 1.85
N PHE A 37 -4.36 -7.51 1.55
CA PHE A 37 -3.66 -7.82 0.31
C PHE A 37 -3.27 -9.30 0.20
N ALA A 38 -2.81 -9.92 1.30
CA ALA A 38 -2.49 -11.34 1.34
C ALA A 38 -3.73 -12.21 1.03
N VAL A 39 -4.90 -11.84 1.57
CA VAL A 39 -6.17 -12.51 1.24
C VAL A 39 -6.51 -12.37 -0.25
N LEU A 40 -6.32 -11.20 -0.84
CA LEU A 40 -6.50 -11.01 -2.28
C LEU A 40 -5.55 -11.90 -3.10
N LEU A 41 -4.27 -11.98 -2.72
CA LEU A 41 -3.28 -12.81 -3.41
C LEU A 41 -3.64 -14.30 -3.35
N VAL A 42 -4.01 -14.81 -2.17
CA VAL A 42 -4.45 -16.21 -2.00
C VAL A 42 -5.69 -16.49 -2.83
N THR A 43 -6.65 -15.56 -2.83
CA THR A 43 -7.88 -15.67 -3.62
C THR A 43 -7.56 -15.74 -5.10
N GLN A 44 -6.73 -14.82 -5.61
CA GLN A 44 -6.29 -14.82 -7.01
C GLN A 44 -5.53 -16.11 -7.39
N ALA A 45 -4.64 -16.59 -6.52
CA ALA A 45 -3.89 -17.82 -6.75
C ALA A 45 -4.80 -19.06 -6.80
N ALA A 46 -5.80 -19.16 -5.93
CA ALA A 46 -6.80 -20.22 -5.97
C ALA A 46 -7.63 -20.17 -7.27
N LEU A 47 -8.03 -18.96 -7.69
CA LEU A 47 -8.82 -18.75 -8.90
C LEU A 47 -8.05 -19.03 -10.18
N ASN A 48 -6.74 -18.79 -10.22
CA ASN A 48 -5.88 -19.12 -11.35
C ASN A 48 -5.89 -20.62 -11.70
N ARG A 49 -6.37 -21.49 -10.79
CA ARG A 49 -6.57 -22.93 -11.02
C ARG A 49 -7.93 -23.29 -11.65
N THR A 50 -8.85 -22.33 -11.79
CA THR A 50 -10.21 -22.54 -12.31
C THR A 50 -10.33 -22.29 -13.83
N GLY A 51 -11.54 -22.34 -14.41
CA GLY A 51 -11.78 -22.13 -15.84
C GLY A 51 -11.54 -20.70 -16.34
N TYR A 52 -11.30 -20.53 -17.65
CA TYR A 52 -10.87 -19.24 -18.26
C TYR A 52 -11.77 -18.03 -17.95
N LEU A 53 -13.10 -18.19 -18.01
CA LEU A 53 -14.04 -17.09 -17.73
C LEU A 53 -13.97 -16.58 -16.28
N ALA A 54 -13.74 -17.49 -15.31
CA ALA A 54 -13.52 -17.10 -13.92
C ALA A 54 -12.22 -16.31 -13.75
N LYS A 55 -11.16 -16.67 -14.50
CA LYS A 55 -9.87 -15.95 -14.46
C LYS A 55 -10.00 -14.50 -14.94
N VAL A 56 -10.66 -14.26 -16.07
CA VAL A 56 -10.72 -12.91 -16.66
C VAL A 56 -11.56 -11.96 -15.79
N GLY A 57 -12.77 -12.37 -15.39
CA GLY A 57 -13.66 -11.51 -14.58
C GLY A 57 -13.09 -11.17 -13.21
N LEU A 58 -12.46 -12.14 -12.54
CA LEU A 58 -11.94 -11.93 -11.18
C LEU A 58 -10.57 -11.23 -11.15
N THR A 59 -9.78 -11.32 -12.22
CA THR A 59 -8.55 -10.51 -12.35
C THR A 59 -8.87 -9.02 -12.36
N GLY A 60 -9.94 -8.59 -13.04
CA GLY A 60 -10.37 -7.20 -13.00
C GLY A 60 -10.74 -6.73 -11.59
N LEU A 61 -11.45 -7.57 -10.83
CA LEU A 61 -11.79 -7.29 -9.42
C LEU A 61 -10.53 -7.21 -8.55
N PHE A 62 -9.57 -8.11 -8.76
CA PHE A 62 -8.29 -8.11 -8.06
C PHE A 62 -7.50 -6.80 -8.30
N VAL A 63 -7.42 -6.33 -9.54
CA VAL A 63 -6.76 -5.05 -9.87
C VAL A 63 -7.47 -3.89 -9.18
N MET A 64 -8.81 -3.83 -9.27
CA MET A 64 -9.60 -2.78 -8.61
C MET A 64 -9.38 -2.77 -7.08
N ALA A 65 -9.43 -3.94 -6.45
CA ALA A 65 -9.21 -4.09 -5.02
C ALA A 65 -7.78 -3.68 -4.61
N THR A 66 -6.78 -3.99 -5.44
CA THR A 66 -5.38 -3.58 -5.22
C THR A 66 -5.21 -2.07 -5.33
N MET A 67 -5.88 -1.41 -6.29
CA MET A 67 -5.91 0.06 -6.38
C MET A 67 -6.55 0.71 -5.16
N LEU A 68 -7.63 0.12 -4.65
CA LEU A 68 -8.26 0.60 -3.42
C LEU A 68 -7.32 0.46 -2.22
N LEU A 69 -6.65 -0.69 -2.04
CA LEU A 69 -5.67 -0.89 -0.97
C LEU A 69 -4.49 0.07 -1.06
N ALA A 70 -3.98 0.32 -2.27
CA ALA A 70 -2.93 1.28 -2.52
C ALA A 70 -3.35 2.72 -2.14
N THR A 71 -4.60 3.09 -2.44
CA THR A 71 -5.18 4.38 -2.05
C THR A 71 -5.34 4.49 -0.54
N CYS A 72 -5.80 3.43 0.13
CA CYS A 72 -5.87 3.36 1.59
C CYS A 72 -4.48 3.50 2.23
N TYR A 73 -3.46 2.84 1.65
CA TYR A 73 -2.07 2.97 2.10
C TYR A 73 -1.55 4.40 1.94
N TYR A 74 -1.87 5.07 0.81
CA TYR A 74 -1.54 6.47 0.61
C TYR A 74 -2.10 7.37 1.73
N PHE A 75 -3.40 7.27 2.04
CA PHE A 75 -4.01 8.10 3.07
C PHE A 75 -3.44 7.84 4.47
N LEU A 76 -3.08 6.60 4.78
CA LEU A 76 -2.45 6.24 6.04
C LEU A 76 -1.03 6.83 6.13
N SER A 77 -0.20 6.56 5.12
CA SER A 77 1.21 6.98 5.08
C SER A 77 1.36 8.49 4.94
N ALA A 78 0.45 9.17 4.23
CA ALA A 78 0.43 10.63 4.12
C ALA A 78 0.34 11.31 5.49
N LYS A 79 -0.49 10.79 6.41
CA LYS A 79 -0.60 11.32 7.78
C LYS A 79 0.69 11.14 8.56
N ARG A 80 1.34 9.98 8.41
CA ARG A 80 2.62 9.70 9.08
C ARG A 80 3.74 10.58 8.52
N PHE A 81 3.79 10.82 7.21
CA PHE A 81 4.73 11.76 6.62
C PHE A 81 4.52 13.19 7.11
N ARG A 82 3.27 13.64 7.30
CA ARG A 82 3.00 14.96 7.90
C ARG A 82 3.44 15.07 9.35
N ASP A 83 3.29 14.01 10.14
CA ASP A 83 3.83 13.93 11.51
C ASP A 83 5.37 14.09 11.54
N ARG A 84 6.02 13.78 10.42
CA ARG A 84 7.45 13.94 10.19
C ARG A 84 7.84 15.27 9.53
N GLY A 85 6.90 16.20 9.35
CA GLY A 85 7.18 17.46 8.64
C GLY A 85 7.50 17.27 7.15
N ARG A 86 7.22 16.10 6.57
CA ARG A 86 7.51 15.77 5.16
C ARG A 86 6.27 15.94 4.29
N PRO A 87 6.43 16.22 2.98
CA PRO A 87 5.32 16.35 2.07
C PRO A 87 4.57 15.02 1.89
N ALA A 88 3.24 15.06 1.99
CA ALA A 88 2.37 13.88 1.88
C ALA A 88 2.51 13.13 0.55
N VAL A 89 2.95 13.81 -0.53
CA VAL A 89 3.17 13.21 -1.86
C VAL A 89 4.17 12.06 -1.82
N LEU A 90 5.11 12.04 -0.87
CA LEU A 90 6.07 10.94 -0.70
C LEU A 90 5.39 9.60 -0.38
N ALA A 91 4.18 9.63 0.19
CA ALA A 91 3.39 8.42 0.43
C ALA A 91 2.96 7.70 -0.87
N LEU A 92 2.96 8.38 -2.02
CA LEU A 92 2.66 7.78 -3.32
C LEU A 92 3.81 6.95 -3.87
N ALA A 93 5.04 7.12 -3.38
CA ALA A 93 6.21 6.48 -3.96
C ALA A 93 6.07 4.95 -4.00
N LEU A 94 5.65 4.33 -2.89
CA LEU A 94 5.51 2.88 -2.82
C LEU A 94 4.36 2.35 -3.71
N PRO A 95 3.12 2.89 -3.63
CA PRO A 95 2.07 2.55 -4.59
C PRO A 95 2.48 2.70 -6.05
N ALA A 96 3.09 3.83 -6.41
CA ALA A 96 3.44 4.14 -7.80
C ALA A 96 4.47 3.13 -8.34
N VAL A 97 5.55 2.88 -7.58
CA VAL A 97 6.56 1.91 -7.97
C VAL A 97 6.00 0.50 -8.01
N GLY A 98 5.12 0.13 -7.05
CA GLY A 98 4.45 -1.17 -7.05
C GLY A 98 3.57 -1.40 -8.27
N PHE A 99 2.85 -0.38 -8.76
CA PHE A 99 2.07 -0.51 -10.00
C PHE A 99 2.94 -0.61 -11.25
N VAL A 100 4.04 0.14 -11.31
CA VAL A 100 5.00 0.02 -12.42
C VAL A 100 5.61 -1.37 -12.46
N ASP A 101 6.06 -1.87 -11.31
CA ASP A 101 6.60 -3.22 -11.17
C ASP A 101 5.59 -4.31 -11.59
N ALA A 102 4.35 -4.21 -11.08
CA ALA A 102 3.28 -5.13 -11.44
C ALA A 102 2.95 -5.09 -12.94
N ALA A 103 2.95 -3.90 -13.56
CA ALA A 103 2.72 -3.75 -14.98
C ALA A 103 3.84 -4.41 -15.82
N LEU A 104 5.10 -4.26 -15.42
CA LEU A 104 6.22 -4.90 -16.10
C LEU A 104 6.14 -6.43 -16.04
N HIS A 105 5.82 -6.97 -14.87
CA HIS A 105 5.58 -8.41 -14.69
C HIS A 105 4.36 -8.92 -15.46
N PHE A 106 3.32 -8.10 -15.60
CA PHE A 106 2.16 -8.44 -16.43
C PHE A 106 2.49 -8.47 -17.93
N LEU A 107 3.35 -7.57 -18.40
CA LEU A 107 3.74 -7.48 -19.82
C LEU A 107 4.78 -8.53 -20.24
N GLN A 108 5.55 -9.09 -19.31
CA GLN A 108 6.62 -10.04 -19.66
C GLN A 108 6.09 -11.36 -20.29
N PRO A 109 5.04 -12.04 -19.78
CA PRO A 109 4.55 -13.27 -20.39
C PRO A 109 3.90 -13.09 -21.78
N PRO A 110 3.02 -12.09 -22.03
CA PRO A 110 2.32 -11.96 -23.31
C PRO A 110 3.19 -11.47 -24.48
N THR A 111 4.34 -10.84 -24.20
CA THR A 111 5.11 -10.13 -25.23
C THR A 111 6.18 -10.98 -25.93
N GLY A 112 6.25 -12.28 -25.65
CA GLY A 112 7.14 -13.19 -26.38
C GLY A 112 8.63 -12.84 -26.29
N GLY A 113 9.06 -12.17 -25.22
CA GLY A 113 10.45 -11.76 -25.01
C GLY A 113 10.82 -10.38 -25.55
N ILE A 114 9.86 -9.58 -26.05
CA ILE A 114 10.10 -8.17 -26.40
C ILE A 114 10.48 -7.35 -25.15
N PHE A 115 9.87 -7.68 -24.00
CA PHE A 115 10.26 -7.09 -22.72
C PHE A 115 11.47 -7.83 -22.12
N PRO A 116 12.61 -7.16 -21.94
CA PRO A 116 13.79 -7.81 -21.42
C PRO A 116 13.64 -8.13 -19.92
N LEU A 117 14.06 -9.33 -19.52
CA LEU A 117 13.95 -9.81 -18.13
C LEU A 117 14.64 -8.87 -17.12
N TRP A 118 15.77 -8.26 -17.50
CA TRP A 118 16.51 -7.36 -16.63
C TRP A 118 15.70 -6.13 -16.20
N LEU A 119 14.71 -5.71 -16.99
CA LEU A 119 13.88 -4.55 -16.66
C LEU A 119 12.89 -4.88 -15.53
N ALA A 120 12.33 -6.10 -15.52
CA ALA A 120 11.53 -6.58 -14.40
C ALA A 120 12.38 -6.70 -13.13
N THR A 121 13.58 -7.28 -13.24
CA THR A 121 14.51 -7.37 -12.11
C THR A 121 14.94 -6.00 -11.58
N LEU A 122 15.13 -5.00 -12.46
CA LEU A 122 15.42 -3.63 -12.04
C LEU A 122 14.22 -3.04 -11.28
N ALA A 123 13.00 -3.28 -11.74
CA ALA A 123 11.78 -2.83 -11.07
C ALA A 123 11.64 -3.47 -9.67
N ASP A 124 11.94 -4.77 -9.53
CA ASP A 124 11.98 -5.46 -8.24
C ASP A 124 12.96 -4.79 -7.27
N VAL A 125 14.17 -4.45 -7.74
CA VAL A 125 15.20 -3.80 -6.93
C VAL A 125 14.74 -2.41 -6.49
N VAL A 126 14.14 -1.63 -7.40
CA VAL A 126 13.61 -0.30 -7.09
C VAL A 126 12.45 -0.40 -6.09
N LEU A 127 11.53 -1.35 -6.28
CA LEU A 127 10.42 -1.61 -5.36
C LEU A 127 10.93 -2.00 -3.98
N ALA A 128 11.94 -2.89 -3.90
CA ALA A 128 12.56 -3.29 -2.64
C ALA A 128 13.22 -2.09 -1.93
N ALA A 129 13.96 -1.26 -2.67
CA ALA A 129 14.59 -0.06 -2.13
C ALA A 129 13.56 0.94 -1.58
N VAL A 130 12.49 1.22 -2.32
CA VAL A 130 11.42 2.14 -1.91
C VAL A 130 10.62 1.58 -0.73
N THR A 131 10.41 0.26 -0.68
CA THR A 131 9.78 -0.43 0.45
C THR A 131 10.62 -0.29 1.70
N LEU A 132 11.92 -0.57 1.62
CA LEU A 132 12.84 -0.45 2.75
C LEU A 132 12.90 1.00 3.25
N TRP A 133 13.00 1.96 2.33
CA TRP A 133 12.96 3.38 2.68
C TRP A 133 11.65 3.77 3.37
N ASN A 134 10.48 3.34 2.86
CA ASN A 134 9.19 3.60 3.52
C ASN A 134 9.13 3.01 4.93
N LEU A 135 9.62 1.77 5.11
CA LEU A 135 9.65 1.11 6.42
C LEU A 135 10.53 1.86 7.41
N VAL A 136 11.73 2.28 7.00
CA VAL A 136 12.65 3.06 7.84
C VAL A 136 12.05 4.41 8.20
N GLU A 137 11.58 5.16 7.21
CA GLU A 137 11.09 6.53 7.36
C GLU A 137 9.80 6.61 8.21
N LEU A 138 8.87 5.66 8.03
CA LEU A 138 7.56 5.70 8.69
C LEU A 138 7.49 4.84 9.95
N GLY A 139 8.22 3.72 9.97
CA GLY A 139 8.20 2.74 11.04
C GLY A 139 9.20 3.00 12.17
N PHE A 140 10.38 3.52 11.86
CA PHE A 140 11.48 3.62 12.84
C PHE A 140 11.81 5.05 13.27
N MET A 141 11.71 6.02 12.37
CA MET A 141 12.06 7.39 12.72
C MET A 141 10.97 8.04 13.61
N PRO A 142 11.35 8.90 14.57
CA PRO A 142 10.42 9.60 15.45
C PRO A 142 9.57 10.64 14.71
N GLY A 143 8.43 11.02 15.30
CA GLY A 143 7.64 12.16 14.87
C GLY A 143 8.35 13.47 15.23
N GLU A 144 8.26 14.47 14.36
CA GLU A 144 8.90 15.78 14.55
C GLU A 144 7.88 16.85 14.98
N VAL A 145 6.60 16.63 14.71
CA VAL A 145 5.51 17.54 15.06
C VAL A 145 4.94 17.16 16.43
N PRO A 146 4.81 18.09 17.39
CA PRO A 146 4.08 17.83 18.64
C PRO A 146 2.66 17.38 18.32
N ALA A 147 2.19 16.32 18.97
CA ALA A 147 0.84 15.80 18.76
C ALA A 147 -0.18 16.96 18.87
N PRO A 148 -1.10 17.12 17.91
CA PRO A 148 -2.16 18.11 18.07
C PRO A 148 -2.92 17.80 19.36
N ALA A 149 -3.19 18.85 20.15
CA ALA A 149 -4.06 18.78 21.33
C ALA A 149 -5.30 17.97 20.96
N GLY A 150 -5.53 16.88 21.72
CA GLY A 150 -6.64 15.99 21.43
C GLY A 150 -7.98 16.73 21.59
N PRO A 151 -9.09 16.18 21.10
CA PRO A 151 -10.43 16.77 21.25
C PRO A 151 -10.94 16.87 22.70
N ASN A 152 -10.07 16.67 23.70
CA ASN A 152 -10.38 16.73 25.13
C ASN A 152 -9.58 17.83 25.87
N ASP A 153 -8.91 18.74 25.15
CA ASP A 153 -8.33 19.97 25.72
C ASP A 153 -9.23 21.18 25.42
#